data_AF-A0AA96KE37-F1
#
_entry.id   AF-A0AA96KE37-F1
#
_cell.length_a   1.000
_cell.length_b   1.000
_cell.length_c   1.000
_cell.angle_alpha   90.00
_cell.angle_beta   90.00
_cell.angle_gamma   90.00
#
_symmetry.space_group_name_H-M   'P 1'
#
loop_
_entity.id
_entity.type
_entity.pdbx_description
1 polymer ?
#
loop_
_entity_poly.entity_id
_entity_poly.type
_entity_poly.pdbx_seq_one_letter_code
_entity_poly.pdbx_strand_id
1 'polypeptide(L)'
;MKKVFIGLFLSICSLSSVAAEKKIDPAVLEFAQLSGIEGILQSTMTQTRDSLQATMIDMSAGLKAQYPNLTAEQEKMLDDIMGQYVSSIINSIDVKTATYIYSEVVANGMSKSEVSQMNDFYKSPEGKNMQRVVGEASQELNEYILNTMSASVKVAQAKLVQDLNTFKASVTTGQQ
;
A
#
# COMPACT_ATOMS: atom_id res chain seq x y z
N MET A 1 24.72 32.04 -33.21
CA MET A 1 24.18 30.66 -33.15
C MET A 1 23.94 30.26 -31.71
N LYS A 2 22.78 29.61 -31.49
CA LYS A 2 22.21 28.94 -30.30
C LYS A 2 23.10 28.66 -29.07
N LYS A 3 22.55 29.03 -27.88
CA LYS A 3 22.40 28.34 -26.56
C LYS A 3 23.48 27.31 -26.18
N VAL A 4 23.98 27.25 -24.93
CA VAL A 4 23.28 26.61 -23.79
C VAL A 4 23.80 27.12 -22.44
N PHE A 5 22.84 27.47 -21.57
CA PHE A 5 22.94 27.62 -20.13
C PHE A 5 23.42 26.33 -19.46
N ILE A 6 24.50 26.39 -18.67
CA ILE A 6 24.78 25.41 -17.62
C ILE A 6 24.68 26.17 -16.31
N GLY A 7 23.45 26.21 -15.80
CA GLY A 7 23.13 26.61 -14.44
C GLY A 7 22.33 25.49 -13.80
N LEU A 8 22.43 25.43 -12.47
CA LEU A 8 21.71 24.53 -11.55
C LEU A 8 22.17 23.08 -11.55
N PHE A 9 23.00 22.71 -10.57
CA PHE A 9 22.80 21.48 -9.80
C PHE A 9 23.72 21.52 -8.56
N LEU A 10 23.32 22.21 -7.49
CA LEU A 10 23.93 22.08 -6.15
C LEU A 10 23.09 22.84 -5.08
N SER A 11 21.81 22.48 -4.96
CA SER A 11 20.95 22.93 -3.84
C SER A 11 20.00 21.82 -3.40
N ILE A 12 20.55 20.66 -3.06
CA ILE A 12 19.80 19.61 -2.34
C ILE A 12 20.54 19.34 -1.03
N CYS A 13 20.50 20.30 -0.11
CA CYS A 13 20.77 20.08 1.30
C CYS A 13 20.02 21.14 2.11
N SER A 14 19.20 20.67 3.05
CA SER A 14 18.72 21.43 4.20
C SER A 14 17.53 22.38 3.98
N LEU A 15 16.43 21.88 3.42
CA LEU A 15 15.12 22.29 3.92
C LEU A 15 14.60 21.20 4.85
N SER A 16 15.20 21.15 6.04
CA SER A 16 14.51 20.74 7.26
C SER A 16 13.42 21.77 7.51
N SER A 17 12.40 21.82 6.64
CA SER A 17 11.14 22.45 7.01
C SER A 17 10.60 21.60 8.13
N VAL A 18 10.81 22.08 9.35
CA VAL A 18 9.91 21.85 10.46
C VAL A 18 8.54 22.26 9.90
N ALA A 19 7.82 21.30 9.33
CA ALA A 19 6.42 21.45 9.04
C ALA A 19 5.81 21.69 10.42
N ALA A 20 5.56 22.96 10.74
CA ALA A 20 4.62 23.28 11.80
C ALA A 20 3.37 22.48 11.43
N GLU A 21 3.06 21.43 12.21
CA GLU A 21 1.84 20.64 12.02
C GLU A 21 0.70 21.64 11.93
N LYS A 22 0.23 21.89 10.71
CA LYS A 22 -0.85 22.84 10.48
C LYS A 22 -2.03 22.16 11.12
N LYS A 23 -2.44 22.64 12.29
CA LYS A 23 -3.53 22.06 13.07
C LYS A 23 -4.77 22.08 12.18
N ILE A 24 -5.18 20.90 11.72
CA ILE A 24 -6.32 20.74 10.83
C ILE A 24 -7.57 21.21 11.57
N ASP A 25 -8.44 21.94 10.85
CA ASP A 25 -9.72 22.40 11.39
C ASP A 25 -10.54 21.19 11.88
N PRO A 26 -11.06 21.19 13.12
CA PRO A 26 -11.86 20.09 13.65
C PRO A 26 -13.04 19.68 12.76
N ALA A 27 -13.65 20.63 12.04
CA ALA A 27 -14.75 20.32 11.12
C ALA A 27 -14.30 19.47 9.92
N VAL A 28 -13.05 19.62 9.47
CA VAL A 28 -12.46 18.80 8.40
C VAL A 28 -12.11 17.40 8.91
N LEU A 29 -11.64 17.29 10.15
CA LEU A 29 -11.41 15.99 10.78
C LEU A 29 -12.73 15.23 10.98
N GLU A 30 -13.79 15.93 11.41
CA GLU A 30 -15.13 15.37 11.51
C GLU A 30 -15.64 14.91 10.14
N PHE A 31 -15.43 15.71 9.09
CA PHE A 31 -15.77 15.32 7.72
C PHE A 31 -15.04 14.04 7.29
N ALA A 32 -13.74 13.95 7.55
CA ALA A 32 -12.96 12.75 7.22
C ALA A 32 -13.55 11.52 7.91
N GLN A 33 -13.90 11.61 9.19
CA GLN A 33 -14.55 10.52 9.93
C GLN A 33 -15.91 10.16 9.34
N LEU A 34 -16.77 11.15 9.10
CA LEU A 34 -18.12 10.97 8.56
C LEU A 34 -18.12 10.42 7.12
N SER A 35 -17.11 10.75 6.32
CA SER A 35 -16.95 10.22 4.96
C SER A 35 -16.65 8.71 4.94
N GLY A 36 -16.26 8.12 6.08
CA GLY A 36 -15.94 6.71 6.20
C GLY A 36 -14.51 6.33 5.80
N ILE A 37 -13.59 7.29 5.69
CA ILE A 37 -12.20 7.01 5.27
C ILE A 37 -11.50 6.01 6.18
N GLU A 38 -11.76 6.03 7.49
CA GLU A 38 -11.17 5.08 8.43
C GLU A 38 -11.60 3.64 8.13
N GLY A 39 -12.87 3.43 7.80
CA GLY A 39 -13.38 2.10 7.41
C GLY A 39 -12.79 1.61 6.10
N ILE A 40 -12.61 2.50 5.12
CA ILE A 40 -11.95 2.20 3.85
C ILE A 40 -10.48 1.84 4.09
N LEU A 41 -9.75 2.62 4.90
CA LEU A 41 -8.35 2.37 5.25
C LEU A 41 -8.19 1.04 5.99
N GLN A 42 -9.03 0.76 6.99
CA GLN A 42 -8.96 -0.50 7.74
C GLN A 42 -9.25 -1.71 6.86
N SER A 43 -10.23 -1.63 5.97
CA SER A 43 -10.53 -2.70 5.01
C SER A 43 -9.36 -2.91 4.04
N THR A 44 -8.83 -1.83 3.48
CA THR A 44 -7.65 -1.88 2.59
C THR A 44 -6.44 -2.51 3.28
N MET A 45 -6.19 -2.15 4.54
CA MET A 45 -5.11 -2.71 5.35
C MET A 45 -5.29 -4.21 5.60
N THR A 46 -6.52 -4.65 5.86
CA THR A 46 -6.85 -6.06 6.05
C THR A 46 -6.63 -6.84 4.77
N GLN A 47 -7.21 -6.39 3.65
CA GLN A 47 -7.05 -7.04 2.35
C GLN A 47 -5.57 -7.08 1.90
N THR A 48 -4.81 -6.01 2.17
CA THR A 48 -3.37 -5.95 1.88
C THR A 48 -2.61 -6.98 2.72
N ARG A 49 -2.92 -7.10 4.01
CA ARG A 49 -2.31 -8.12 4.89
C ARG A 49 -2.57 -9.52 4.36
N ASP A 50 -3.81 -9.84 4.02
CA ASP A 50 -4.20 -11.16 3.54
C ASP A 50 -3.50 -11.50 2.22
N SER A 51 -3.44 -10.54 1.29
CA SER A 51 -2.75 -10.69 0.00
C SER A 51 -1.22 -10.89 0.17
N LEU A 52 -0.59 -10.12 1.07
CA LEU A 52 0.83 -10.30 1.39
C LEU A 52 1.09 -11.65 2.04
N GLN A 53 0.22 -12.07 2.97
CA GLN A 53 0.36 -13.37 3.63
C GLN A 53 0.24 -14.53 2.64
N ALA A 54 -0.75 -14.48 1.74
CA ALA A 54 -0.89 -15.48 0.67
C ALA A 54 0.35 -15.52 -0.24
N THR A 55 0.88 -14.35 -0.63
CA THR A 55 2.10 -14.25 -1.44
C THR A 55 3.31 -14.87 -0.73
N MET A 56 3.50 -14.58 0.55
CA MET A 56 4.63 -15.08 1.33
C MET A 56 4.53 -16.60 1.60
N ILE A 57 3.32 -17.13 1.76
CA ILE A 57 3.07 -18.58 1.85
C ILE A 57 3.45 -19.26 0.53
N ASP A 58 3.00 -18.73 -0.61
CA ASP A 58 3.35 -19.26 -1.94
C ASP A 58 4.88 -19.22 -2.18
N MET A 59 5.55 -18.14 -1.77
CA MET A 59 7.00 -18.02 -1.82
C MET A 59 7.71 -19.03 -0.92
N SER A 60 7.25 -19.22 0.33
CA SER A 60 7.80 -20.22 1.25
C SER A 60 7.70 -21.63 0.64
N ALA A 61 6.53 -21.99 0.09
CA ALA A 61 6.33 -23.28 -0.58
C ALA A 61 7.29 -23.46 -1.77
N GLY A 62 7.47 -22.42 -2.60
CA GLY A 62 8.40 -22.44 -3.72
C GLY A 62 9.86 -22.59 -3.32
N LEU A 63 10.26 -22.03 -2.17
CA LEU A 63 11.60 -22.21 -1.62
C LEU A 63 11.78 -23.61 -1.03
N LYS A 64 10.82 -24.11 -0.25
CA LYS A 64 10.86 -25.48 0.30
C LYS A 64 10.99 -26.53 -0.81
N ALA A 65 10.30 -26.34 -1.94
CA ALA A 65 10.43 -27.21 -3.11
C ALA A 65 11.85 -27.21 -3.75
N GLN A 66 12.59 -26.11 -3.64
CA GLN A 66 13.98 -26.01 -4.14
C GLN A 66 15.01 -26.58 -3.16
N TYR A 67 14.65 -26.71 -1.88
CA TYR A 67 15.50 -27.24 -0.82
C TYR A 67 14.81 -28.46 -0.16
N PRO A 68 14.74 -29.62 -0.83
CA PRO A 68 13.93 -30.76 -0.37
C PRO A 68 14.44 -31.44 0.92
N ASN A 69 15.62 -31.06 1.42
CA ASN A 69 16.26 -31.64 2.60
C ASN A 69 16.22 -30.70 3.82
N LEU A 70 15.30 -29.73 3.85
CA LEU A 70 15.10 -28.89 5.04
C LEU A 70 14.61 -29.74 6.22
N THR A 71 15.13 -29.47 7.41
CA THR A 71 14.58 -30.04 8.65
C THR A 71 13.29 -29.30 9.03
N ALA A 72 12.44 -29.92 9.86
CA ALA A 72 11.23 -29.27 10.37
C ALA A 72 11.52 -27.93 11.09
N GLU A 73 12.68 -27.82 11.75
CA GLU A 73 13.12 -26.58 12.39
C GLU A 73 13.46 -25.50 11.34
N GLN A 74 14.13 -25.87 10.25
CA GLN A 74 14.46 -24.94 9.17
C GLN A 74 13.21 -24.49 8.39
N GLU A 75 12.24 -25.39 8.17
CA GLU A 75 10.96 -25.03 7.57
C GLU A 75 10.19 -24.03 8.42
N LYS A 76 10.16 -24.25 9.75
CA LYS A 76 9.53 -23.32 10.68
C LYS A 76 10.24 -21.96 10.69
N MET A 77 11.58 -21.95 10.72
CA MET A 77 12.35 -20.70 10.65
C MET A 77 12.05 -19.92 9.36
N LEU A 78 11.91 -20.61 8.22
CA LEU A 78 11.53 -19.98 6.97
C LEU A 78 10.14 -19.35 7.06
N ASP A 79 9.15 -20.06 7.59
CA ASP A 79 7.80 -19.53 7.76
C ASP A 79 7.77 -18.33 8.74
N ASP A 80 8.54 -18.39 9.81
CA ASP A 80 8.68 -17.30 10.78
C ASP A 80 9.30 -16.04 10.13
N ILE A 81 10.35 -16.20 9.30
CA ILE A 81 10.96 -15.10 8.54
C ILE A 81 9.94 -14.47 7.58
N MET A 82 9.18 -15.30 6.87
CA MET A 82 8.14 -14.83 5.94
C MET A 82 7.04 -14.06 6.69
N GLY A 83 6.61 -14.55 7.85
CA GLY A 83 5.64 -13.85 8.71
C GLY A 83 6.17 -12.52 9.26
N GLN A 84 7.46 -12.42 9.55
CA GLN A 84 8.12 -11.18 9.95
C GLN A 84 8.10 -10.15 8.82
N TYR A 85 8.29 -10.55 7.56
CA TYR A 85 8.17 -9.62 6.42
C TYR A 85 6.76 -9.08 6.25
N VAL A 86 5.72 -9.92 6.34
CA VAL A 86 4.32 -9.46 6.31
C VAL A 86 4.09 -8.42 7.41
N SER A 87 4.51 -8.74 8.64
CA SER A 87 4.35 -7.86 9.80
C SER A 87 5.09 -6.54 9.63
N SER A 88 6.33 -6.56 9.12
CA SER A 88 7.12 -5.35 8.89
C SER A 88 6.48 -4.44 7.85
N ILE A 89 5.95 -4.99 6.75
CA ILE A 89 5.30 -4.20 5.70
C ILE A 89 4.01 -3.58 6.24
N ILE A 90 3.16 -4.37 6.89
CA ILE A 90 1.88 -3.88 7.41
C ILE A 90 2.06 -2.83 8.51
N ASN A 91 3.02 -3.03 9.42
CA ASN A 91 3.28 -2.08 10.50
C ASN A 91 3.95 -0.78 10.02
N SER A 92 4.43 -0.73 8.77
CA SER A 92 4.98 0.51 8.19
C SER A 92 3.90 1.51 7.77
N ILE A 93 2.63 1.08 7.68
CA ILE A 93 1.53 1.93 7.25
C ILE A 93 0.87 2.56 8.49
N ASP A 94 1.08 3.87 8.67
CA ASP A 94 0.44 4.64 9.73
C ASP A 94 -0.93 5.18 9.30
N VAL A 95 -1.98 4.60 9.85
CA VAL A 95 -3.38 5.00 9.60
C VAL A 95 -3.61 6.47 9.97
N LYS A 96 -2.96 6.99 11.02
CA LYS A 96 -3.15 8.39 11.43
C LYS A 96 -2.58 9.34 10.39
N THR A 97 -1.38 9.05 9.89
CA THR A 97 -0.77 9.81 8.79
C THR A 97 -1.65 9.74 7.53
N ALA A 98 -2.19 8.57 7.19
CA ALA A 98 -3.09 8.44 6.05
C ALA A 98 -4.37 9.30 6.19
N THR A 99 -5.01 9.28 7.37
CA THR A 99 -6.16 10.15 7.66
C THR A 99 -5.78 11.63 7.61
N TYR A 100 -4.60 12.02 8.13
CA TYR A 100 -4.12 13.40 8.06
C TYR A 100 -3.94 13.86 6.61
N ILE A 101 -3.31 13.06 5.76
CA ILE A 101 -3.12 13.36 4.33
C ILE A 101 -4.48 13.60 3.65
N TYR A 102 -5.45 12.72 3.91
CA TYR A 102 -6.81 12.87 3.39
C TYR A 102 -7.44 14.20 3.86
N SER A 103 -7.39 14.47 5.17
CA SER A 103 -7.94 15.69 5.75
C SER A 103 -7.24 16.95 5.23
N GLU A 104 -5.94 16.90 4.94
CA GLU A 104 -5.21 18.04 4.39
C GLU A 104 -5.68 18.36 2.96
N VAL A 105 -5.90 17.34 2.13
CA VAL A 105 -6.45 17.52 0.77
C VAL A 105 -7.84 18.16 0.83
N VAL A 106 -8.70 17.72 1.74
CA VAL A 106 -10.02 18.32 1.95
C VAL A 106 -9.89 19.78 2.41
N ALA A 107 -9.04 20.05 3.39
CA ALA A 107 -8.83 21.40 3.92
C ALA A 107 -8.33 22.40 2.86
N ASN A 108 -7.56 21.92 1.88
CA ASN A 108 -7.03 22.74 0.79
C ASN A 108 -8.02 22.86 -0.39
N GLY A 109 -8.94 21.91 -0.55
CA GLY A 109 -9.88 21.85 -1.67
C GLY A 109 -11.27 22.40 -1.38
N MET A 110 -11.66 22.53 -0.11
CA MET A 110 -13.00 22.95 0.30
C MET A 110 -12.97 24.15 1.24
N SER A 111 -13.89 25.08 1.04
CA SER A 111 -14.18 26.15 1.99
C SER A 111 -14.83 25.60 3.26
N LYS A 112 -14.74 26.37 4.37
CA LYS A 112 -15.38 25.99 5.64
C LYS A 112 -16.89 25.77 5.52
N SER A 113 -17.58 26.57 4.71
CA SER A 113 -19.02 26.43 4.48
C SER A 113 -19.34 25.12 3.75
N GLU A 114 -18.53 24.72 2.77
CA GLU A 114 -18.73 23.45 2.07
C GLU A 114 -18.47 22.26 2.98
N VAL A 115 -17.41 22.31 3.80
CA VAL A 115 -17.13 21.27 4.81
C VAL A 115 -18.30 21.14 5.80
N SER A 116 -18.85 22.27 6.27
CA SER A 116 -20.02 22.25 7.16
C SER A 116 -21.24 21.62 6.50
N GLN A 117 -21.56 22.00 5.26
CA GLN A 117 -22.70 21.42 4.52
C GLN A 117 -22.53 19.92 4.29
N MET A 118 -21.31 19.48 3.99
CA MET A 118 -21.02 18.06 3.83
C MET A 118 -21.12 17.30 5.15
N ASN A 119 -20.69 17.87 6.27
CA ASN A 119 -20.91 17.27 7.59
C ASN A 119 -22.40 17.10 7.90
N ASP A 120 -23.21 18.12 7.64
CA ASP A 120 -24.66 18.05 7.83
C ASP A 120 -25.29 16.98 6.94
N PHE A 121 -24.85 16.90 5.68
CA PHE A 121 -25.26 15.84 4.76
C PHE A 121 -24.89 14.45 5.31
N TYR A 122 -23.64 14.19 5.65
CA TYR A 122 -23.22 12.86 6.13
C TYR A 122 -23.83 12.47 7.49
N LYS A 123 -24.34 13.43 8.27
CA LYS A 123 -25.13 13.16 9.49
C LYS A 123 -26.56 12.73 9.19
N SER A 124 -27.11 13.12 8.04
CA SER A 124 -28.48 12.76 7.60
C SER A 124 -28.62 11.25 7.28
N PRO A 125 -29.85 10.70 7.26
CA PRO A 125 -30.10 9.34 6.81
C PRO A 125 -29.56 9.05 5.39
N GLU A 126 -29.74 10.00 4.48
CA GLU A 126 -29.29 9.90 3.09
C GLU A 126 -27.76 9.86 3.01
N GLY A 127 -27.08 10.71 3.77
CA GLY A 127 -25.62 10.74 3.82
C GLY A 127 -25.02 9.48 4.46
N LYS A 128 -25.65 8.94 5.50
CA LYS A 128 -25.25 7.63 6.08
C LYS A 128 -25.44 6.48 5.08
N ASN A 129 -26.54 6.48 4.32
CA ASN A 129 -26.73 5.48 3.27
C ASN A 129 -25.69 5.64 2.14
N MET A 130 -25.39 6.88 1.74
CA MET A 130 -24.33 7.16 0.77
C MET A 130 -22.97 6.66 1.26
N GLN A 131 -22.59 6.98 2.51
CA GLN A 131 -21.36 6.50 3.13
C GLN A 131 -21.27 4.96 3.08
N ARG A 132 -22.35 4.25 3.43
CA ARG A 132 -22.40 2.79 3.38
C ARG A 132 -22.19 2.26 1.96
N VAL A 133 -22.96 2.76 0.99
CA VAL A 133 -22.89 2.30 -0.41
C VAL A 133 -21.52 2.57 -1.03
N VAL A 134 -20.96 3.77 -0.83
CA VAL A 134 -19.63 4.12 -1.33
C VAL A 134 -18.54 3.30 -0.64
N GLY A 135 -18.69 3.05 0.67
CA GLY A 135 -17.80 2.16 1.43
C GLY A 135 -17.79 0.75 0.85
N GLU A 136 -18.96 0.13 0.66
CA GLU A 136 -19.10 -1.20 0.05
C GLU A 136 -18.48 -1.25 -1.36
N ALA A 137 -18.82 -0.28 -2.22
CA ALA A 137 -18.25 -0.20 -3.57
C ALA A 137 -16.72 -0.04 -3.58
N SER A 138 -16.17 0.73 -2.63
CA SER A 138 -14.71 0.91 -2.50
C SER A 138 -14.03 -0.38 -2.06
N GLN A 139 -14.66 -1.15 -1.17
CA GLN A 139 -14.14 -2.44 -0.71
C GLN A 139 -14.12 -3.48 -1.84
N GLU A 140 -15.21 -3.59 -2.61
CA GLU A 140 -15.29 -4.49 -3.77
C GLU A 140 -14.25 -4.11 -4.85
N LEU A 141 -14.08 -2.81 -5.12
CA LEU A 141 -13.07 -2.34 -6.06
C LEU A 141 -11.65 -2.66 -5.59
N ASN A 142 -11.33 -2.42 -4.32
CA ASN A 142 -10.01 -2.73 -3.76
C ASN A 142 -9.73 -4.23 -3.80
N GLU A 143 -10.73 -5.07 -3.48
CA GLU A 143 -10.61 -6.52 -3.57
C GLU A 143 -10.30 -6.97 -5.01
N TYR A 144 -11.03 -6.43 -6.00
CA TYR A 144 -10.74 -6.71 -7.42
C TYR A 144 -9.30 -6.33 -7.81
N ILE A 145 -8.85 -5.13 -7.43
CA ILE A 145 -7.49 -4.65 -7.74
C ILE A 145 -6.44 -5.57 -7.10
N LEU A 146 -6.56 -5.85 -5.80
CA LEU A 146 -5.59 -6.67 -5.06
C LEU A 146 -5.55 -8.11 -5.57
N ASN A 147 -6.70 -8.70 -5.89
CA ASN A 147 -6.76 -10.04 -6.48
C ASN A 147 -6.12 -10.09 -7.87
N THR A 148 -6.37 -9.07 -8.70
CA THR A 148 -5.76 -8.95 -10.05
C THR A 148 -4.24 -8.78 -9.96
N MET A 149 -3.77 -7.95 -9.03
CA MET A 149 -2.34 -7.77 -8.76
C MET A 149 -1.70 -9.05 -8.26
N SER A 150 -2.31 -9.75 -7.31
CA SER A 150 -1.81 -11.01 -6.76
C SER A 150 -1.66 -12.09 -7.84
N ALA A 151 -2.68 -12.26 -8.69
CA ALA A 151 -2.62 -13.18 -9.81
C ALA A 151 -1.49 -12.83 -10.80
N SER A 152 -1.33 -11.54 -11.10
CA SER A 152 -0.28 -11.06 -12.01
C SER A 152 1.13 -11.26 -11.43
N VAL A 153 1.31 -11.01 -10.14
CA VAL A 153 2.58 -11.25 -9.42
C VAL A 153 2.93 -12.73 -9.47
N LYS A 154 1.97 -13.64 -9.26
CA LYS A 154 2.20 -15.08 -9.33
C LYS A 154 2.69 -15.53 -10.72
N VAL A 155 2.08 -15.02 -11.78
CA VAL A 155 2.53 -15.31 -13.17
C VAL A 155 3.94 -14.76 -13.42
N ALA A 156 4.20 -13.53 -12.98
CA ALA A 156 5.52 -12.89 -13.14
C ALA A 156 6.61 -13.64 -12.36
N GLN A 157 6.31 -14.11 -11.14
CA GLN A 157 7.23 -14.91 -10.32
C GLN A 157 7.57 -16.25 -11.00
N ALA A 158 6.57 -16.97 -11.50
CA ALA A 158 6.81 -18.23 -12.22
C ALA A 158 7.70 -18.02 -13.46
N LYS A 159 7.45 -16.94 -14.21
CA LYS A 159 8.30 -16.55 -15.35
C LYS A 159 9.72 -16.19 -14.93
N LEU A 160 9.88 -15.42 -13.85
CA LEU A 160 11.20 -15.05 -13.33
C LEU A 160 12.02 -16.30 -12.95
N VAL A 161 11.41 -17.29 -12.29
CA VAL A 161 12.07 -18.56 -11.96
C VAL A 161 12.52 -19.29 -13.22
N GLN A 162 11.68 -19.37 -14.25
CA GLN A 162 12.03 -19.98 -15.53
C GLN A 162 13.20 -19.26 -16.22
N ASP A 163 13.16 -17.93 -16.25
CA ASP A 163 14.19 -17.09 -16.87
C ASP A 163 15.53 -17.24 -16.12
N LEU A 164 15.51 -17.30 -14.78
CA LEU A 164 16.70 -17.55 -13.95
C LEU A 164 17.30 -18.94 -14.17
N ASN A 165 16.47 -19.98 -14.30
CA ASN A 165 16.95 -21.32 -14.62
C ASN A 165 17.61 -21.38 -16.02
N THR A 166 17.02 -20.70 -16.99
CA THR A 166 17.58 -20.57 -18.34
C THR A 166 18.92 -19.85 -18.31
N PHE A 167 19.00 -18.73 -17.58
CA PHE A 167 20.24 -17.98 -17.38
C PHE A 167 21.32 -18.85 -16.73
N LYS A 168 21.02 -19.55 -15.62
CA LYS A 168 21.96 -20.45 -14.94
C LYS A 168 22.50 -21.52 -15.88
N ALA A 169 21.64 -22.13 -16.69
CA ALA A 169 22.06 -23.12 -17.69
C ALA A 169 23.04 -22.52 -18.71
N SER A 170 22.75 -21.31 -19.23
CA SER A 170 23.60 -20.63 -20.21
C SER A 170 24.99 -20.24 -19.68
N VAL A 171 25.10 -19.89 -18.40
CA VAL A 171 26.39 -19.58 -17.76
C VAL A 171 27.22 -20.85 -17.53
N THR A 172 26.56 -21.97 -17.25
CA THR A 172 27.23 -23.25 -16.97
C THR A 172 27.77 -23.90 -18.25
N THR A 173 27.07 -23.76 -19.38
CA THR A 173 27.52 -24.29 -20.69
C THR A 173 28.61 -23.43 -21.36
N GLY A 174 28.75 -22.15 -21.01
CA GLY A 174 29.81 -21.27 -21.53
C GLY A 174 31.18 -21.41 -20.86
N GLN A 175 31.32 -22.32 -19.89
CA GLN A 175 32.58 -22.60 -19.16
C GLN A 175 33.25 -23.94 -19.56
N GLN A 176 32.75 -24.62 -20.60
CA GLN A 176 33.37 -25.80 -21.22
C GLN A 176 33.98 -25.45 -22.57
#